data_AF-A0A067EIY0-F1
#
_entry.id   AF-A0A067EIY0-F1
#
_cell.length_a   1.000
_cell.length_b   1.000
_cell.length_c   1.000
_cell.angle_alpha   90.00
_cell.angle_beta   90.00
_cell.angle_gamma   90.00
#
_symmetry.space_group_name_H-M   'P 1'
#
loop_
_entity.id
_entity.type
_entity.pdbx_description
1 polymer ?
#
loop_
_entity_poly.entity_id
_entity_poly.type
_entity_poly.pdbx_seq_one_letter_code
_entity_poly.pdbx_strand_id
1 'polypeptide(L)'
;MEYSHLLDLADECEDPYMRLVYASSWALSIYFAYRRAWKPFNPVLGETFEMVNHGGVTFIAEQVSHHPPMSAGHAENEHFIYDVTSKLRTKFLGNSIDVYPVGRTRVTLKRDGVVLDLVPPPTKVHNLIFGRTWIDSPGDMVMTNLTTGDKVVLYFQPCGWFGAGRYEVDGYVYDAAEQPKILMTGKWNESMSYQPCDSEGEPLPGTELKEVWRVADAPEDDKYQYTYFTHKLNSFDTAPKKLLPSDSRLRPDRYALEKGDLSKAGSEKSRLEERQRAEKRIREAKDDMFTPKWFDLSDEVTPTPWGDLEVYRYNGKYSELRATLDNSESLGEINPETTEFNPWQYEDSAAE
;
A
#
# COMPACT_ATOMS: atom_id res chain seq x y z
N MET A 1 0.94 -2.54 -6.05
CA MET A 1 1.79 -2.61 -7.25
C MET A 1 1.73 -3.96 -7.98
N GLU A 2 1.01 -4.97 -7.49
CA GLU A 2 0.81 -6.23 -8.23
C GLU A 2 0.12 -6.01 -9.60
N TYR A 3 -0.85 -5.08 -9.64
CA TYR A 3 -1.61 -4.74 -10.85
C TYR A 3 -1.24 -3.36 -11.39
N SER A 4 0.03 -2.93 -11.28
CA SER A 4 0.47 -1.58 -11.72
C SER A 4 0.23 -1.29 -13.20
N HIS A 5 0.19 -2.32 -14.06
CA HIS A 5 -0.12 -2.18 -15.48
C HIS A 5 -1.48 -1.48 -15.75
N LEU A 6 -2.42 -1.52 -14.82
CA LEU A 6 -3.67 -0.77 -14.92
C LEU A 6 -3.44 0.75 -14.88
N LEU A 7 -2.41 1.23 -14.18
CA LEU A 7 -2.03 2.65 -14.22
C LEU A 7 -1.35 3.01 -15.55
N ASP A 8 -0.59 2.10 -16.15
CA ASP A 8 -0.03 2.29 -17.49
C ASP A 8 -1.16 2.43 -18.52
N LEU A 9 -2.16 1.53 -18.47
CA LEU A 9 -3.37 1.63 -19.28
C LEU A 9 -4.15 2.92 -19.03
N ALA A 10 -4.22 3.40 -17.78
CA ALA A 10 -4.88 4.66 -17.45
C ALA A 10 -4.15 5.86 -18.09
N ASP A 11 -2.82 5.88 -18.03
CA ASP A 11 -1.97 6.93 -18.62
C ASP A 11 -2.10 6.95 -20.16
N GLU A 12 -2.16 5.78 -20.79
CA GLU A 12 -2.31 5.63 -22.24
C GLU A 12 -3.76 5.87 -22.74
N CYS A 13 -4.75 5.85 -21.86
CA CYS A 13 -6.15 6.00 -22.26
C CYS A 13 -6.49 7.44 -22.65
N GLU A 14 -7.05 7.64 -23.85
CA GLU A 14 -7.53 8.96 -24.32
C GLU A 14 -8.91 9.32 -23.74
N ASP A 15 -9.78 8.33 -23.51
CA ASP A 15 -11.08 8.56 -22.89
C ASP A 15 -10.91 8.83 -21.39
N PRO A 16 -11.30 10.03 -20.91
CA PRO A 16 -11.08 10.43 -19.52
C PRO A 16 -11.87 9.57 -18.51
N TYR A 17 -13.01 9.02 -18.90
CA TYR A 17 -13.82 8.16 -18.03
C TYR A 17 -13.24 6.75 -17.98
N MET A 18 -12.79 6.20 -19.10
CA MET A 18 -12.11 4.90 -19.12
C MET A 18 -10.77 4.92 -18.38
N ARG A 19 -10.03 6.03 -18.45
CA ARG A 19 -8.86 6.27 -17.59
C ARG A 19 -9.19 6.08 -16.11
N LEU A 20 -10.30 6.64 -15.66
CA LEU A 20 -10.78 6.49 -14.28
C LEU A 20 -11.21 5.05 -13.96
N VAL A 21 -11.80 4.32 -14.91
CA VAL A 21 -12.08 2.88 -14.75
C VAL A 21 -10.79 2.11 -14.46
N TYR A 22 -9.72 2.32 -15.24
CA TYR A 22 -8.44 1.64 -15.04
C TYR A 22 -7.80 2.00 -13.69
N ALA A 23 -7.71 3.31 -13.38
CA ALA A 23 -7.08 3.78 -12.15
C ALA A 23 -7.84 3.33 -10.89
N SER A 24 -9.17 3.40 -10.90
CA SER A 24 -9.98 2.92 -9.77
C SER A 24 -9.94 1.40 -9.61
N SER A 25 -9.85 0.65 -10.71
CA SER A 25 -9.66 -0.81 -10.67
C SER A 25 -8.31 -1.19 -10.05
N TRP A 26 -7.25 -0.42 -10.35
CA TRP A 26 -5.95 -0.58 -9.67
C TRP A 26 -6.08 -0.36 -8.16
N ALA A 27 -6.77 0.70 -7.73
CA ALA A 27 -6.98 0.98 -6.31
C ALA A 27 -7.82 -0.10 -5.61
N LEU A 28 -8.91 -0.56 -6.25
CA LEU A 28 -9.75 -1.65 -5.75
C LEU A 28 -9.00 -2.98 -5.67
N SER A 29 -8.04 -3.21 -6.56
CA SER A 29 -7.32 -4.48 -6.59
C SER A 29 -6.65 -4.82 -5.26
N ILE A 30 -6.23 -3.85 -4.43
CA ILE A 30 -5.55 -4.14 -3.16
C ILE A 30 -6.43 -4.93 -2.18
N TYR A 31 -7.76 -4.80 -2.28
CA TYR A 31 -8.70 -5.35 -1.31
C TYR A 31 -8.78 -6.88 -1.38
N PHE A 32 -8.38 -7.53 -2.49
CA PHE A 32 -8.28 -8.99 -2.53
C PHE A 32 -7.39 -9.52 -1.38
N ALA A 33 -6.38 -8.73 -0.97
CA ALA A 33 -5.48 -9.05 0.13
C ALA A 33 -6.19 -9.23 1.47
N TYR A 34 -7.37 -8.63 1.66
CA TYR A 34 -8.12 -8.68 2.92
C TYR A 34 -8.80 -10.03 3.16
N ARG A 35 -8.64 -10.97 2.23
CA ARG A 35 -8.84 -12.40 2.53
C ARG A 35 -7.86 -12.93 3.59
N ARG A 36 -6.72 -12.26 3.79
CA ARG A 36 -5.69 -12.59 4.79
C ARG A 36 -5.97 -11.88 6.11
N ALA A 37 -6.37 -12.64 7.12
CA ALA A 37 -6.59 -12.13 8.48
C ALA A 37 -5.29 -12.03 9.33
N TRP A 38 -4.13 -12.22 8.70
CA TRP A 38 -2.83 -12.16 9.39
C TRP A 38 -2.39 -10.71 9.58
N LYS A 39 -1.92 -10.39 10.79
CA LYS A 39 -1.35 -9.07 11.09
C LYS A 39 0.05 -8.97 10.47
N PRO A 40 0.35 -7.97 9.62
CA PRO A 40 1.72 -7.72 9.18
C PRO A 40 2.60 -7.28 10.35
N PHE A 41 3.92 -7.40 10.19
CA PHE A 41 4.86 -6.82 11.15
C PHE A 41 4.67 -5.31 11.20
N ASN A 42 4.68 -4.74 12.41
CA ASN A 42 4.79 -3.29 12.55
C ASN A 42 6.24 -2.90 12.22
N PRO A 43 6.50 -2.07 11.20
CA PRO A 43 7.85 -1.65 10.88
C PRO A 43 8.48 -0.89 12.05
N VAL A 44 9.79 -1.02 12.23
CA VAL A 44 10.53 -0.17 13.16
C VAL A 44 10.80 1.19 12.52
N LEU A 45 10.99 2.25 13.32
CA LEU A 45 11.27 3.59 12.84
C LEU A 45 12.54 3.60 11.96
N GLY A 46 12.46 4.20 10.77
CA GLY A 46 13.54 4.18 9.77
C GLY A 46 13.68 2.88 8.97
N GLU A 47 12.86 1.86 9.24
CA GLU A 47 12.79 0.67 8.38
C GLU A 47 12.32 1.07 6.97
N THR A 48 12.98 0.54 5.95
CA THR A 48 12.66 0.79 4.54
C THR A 48 12.24 -0.48 3.82
N PHE A 49 11.55 -0.35 2.70
CA PHE A 49 11.36 -1.45 1.76
C PHE A 49 11.51 -0.94 0.33
N GLU A 50 12.36 -1.62 -0.45
CA GLU A 50 12.58 -1.27 -1.86
C GLU A 50 12.19 -2.38 -2.85
N MET A 51 11.75 -1.94 -4.03
CA MET A 51 11.66 -2.72 -5.27
C MET A 51 12.28 -1.89 -6.39
N VAL A 52 13.10 -2.50 -7.25
CA VAL A 52 13.75 -1.80 -8.38
C VAL A 52 13.38 -2.51 -9.67
N ASN A 53 12.86 -1.74 -10.63
CA ASN A 53 12.48 -2.20 -11.96
C ASN A 53 11.60 -3.48 -11.97
N HIS A 54 10.64 -3.58 -11.06
CA HIS A 54 9.72 -4.71 -11.01
C HIS A 54 8.55 -4.46 -11.98
N GLY A 55 8.75 -4.83 -13.25
CA GLY A 55 7.81 -4.50 -14.33
C GLY A 55 7.85 -3.00 -14.68
N GLY A 56 9.05 -2.42 -14.76
CA GLY A 56 9.25 -0.98 -15.01
C GLY A 56 9.08 -0.10 -13.76
N VAL A 57 8.49 -0.61 -12.68
CA VAL A 57 8.22 0.16 -11.47
C VAL A 57 9.39 0.07 -10.48
N THR A 58 9.85 1.24 -10.03
CA THR A 58 10.71 1.37 -8.84
C THR A 58 9.88 1.88 -7.68
N PHE A 59 10.01 1.28 -6.51
CA PHE A 59 9.27 1.61 -5.29
C PHE A 59 10.22 1.73 -4.10
N ILE A 60 9.98 2.73 -3.25
CA ILE A 60 10.61 2.89 -1.95
C ILE A 60 9.54 3.25 -0.91
N ALA A 61 9.61 2.62 0.25
CA ALA A 61 8.86 3.03 1.44
C ALA A 61 9.78 3.16 2.64
N GLU A 62 9.37 4.01 3.58
CA GLU A 62 10.06 4.25 4.86
C GLU A 62 9.04 4.40 5.99
N GLN A 63 9.34 3.81 7.15
CA GLN A 63 8.61 4.08 8.38
C GLN A 63 9.06 5.43 8.95
N VAL A 64 8.31 6.48 8.62
CA VAL A 64 8.65 7.88 8.94
C VAL A 64 8.26 8.31 10.35
N SER A 65 7.36 7.59 11.01
CA SER A 65 6.98 7.81 12.41
C SER A 65 6.54 6.52 13.10
N HIS A 66 6.73 6.41 14.42
CA HIS A 66 6.29 5.26 15.23
C HIS A 66 5.16 5.61 16.21
N HIS A 67 5.04 6.87 16.62
CA HIS A 67 4.02 7.34 17.56
C HIS A 67 3.43 8.69 17.09
N PRO A 68 2.34 8.69 16.29
CA PRO A 68 1.63 7.52 15.75
C PRO A 68 2.45 6.79 14.66
N PRO A 69 2.19 5.50 14.39
CA PRO A 69 2.87 4.78 13.34
C PRO A 69 2.44 5.33 11.97
N MET A 70 3.42 5.78 11.19
CA MET A 70 3.21 6.29 9.84
C MET A 70 4.29 5.74 8.90
N SER A 71 3.87 5.41 7.68
CA SER A 71 4.78 5.02 6.60
C SER A 71 4.56 5.94 5.41
N ALA A 72 5.64 6.34 4.75
CA ALA A 72 5.60 7.03 3.47
C ALA A 72 6.09 6.09 2.38
N GLY A 73 5.56 6.24 1.16
CA GLY A 73 5.92 5.43 0.01
C GLY A 73 5.86 6.21 -1.27
N HIS A 74 6.75 5.87 -2.20
CA HIS A 74 6.85 6.44 -3.53
C HIS A 74 7.07 5.31 -4.54
N ALA A 75 6.33 5.32 -5.64
CA ALA A 75 6.56 4.46 -6.79
C ALA A 75 6.59 5.28 -8.07
N GLU A 76 7.43 4.89 -9.02
CA GLU A 76 7.53 5.57 -10.31
C GLU A 76 7.93 4.59 -11.42
N ASN A 77 7.32 4.78 -12.59
CA ASN A 77 7.77 4.22 -13.88
C ASN A 77 7.62 5.29 -14.98
N GLU A 78 7.67 4.93 -16.26
CA GLU A 78 7.52 5.89 -17.37
C GLU A 78 6.11 6.51 -17.46
N HIS A 79 5.08 5.85 -16.91
CA HIS A 79 3.67 6.23 -17.04
C HIS A 79 3.10 6.97 -15.84
N PHE A 80 3.52 6.63 -14.62
CA PHE A 80 2.91 7.19 -13.42
C PHE A 80 3.91 7.46 -12.29
N ILE A 81 3.46 8.32 -11.37
CA ILE A 81 4.01 8.49 -10.03
C ILE A 81 2.91 8.11 -9.03
N TYR A 82 3.24 7.32 -8.02
CA TYR A 82 2.38 6.98 -6.90
C TYR A 82 3.04 7.44 -5.60
N ASP A 83 2.37 8.32 -4.87
CA ASP A 83 2.80 8.76 -3.53
C ASP A 83 1.77 8.36 -2.49
N VAL A 84 2.24 7.84 -1.36
CA VAL A 84 1.38 7.52 -0.22
C VAL A 84 2.01 8.00 1.09
N THR A 85 1.22 8.65 1.94
CA THR A 85 1.47 8.73 3.38
C THR A 85 0.35 7.97 4.08
N SER A 86 0.69 6.97 4.89
CA SER A 86 -0.27 6.07 5.54
C SER A 86 -0.18 6.17 7.04
N LYS A 87 -1.31 6.42 7.69
CA LYS A 87 -1.52 6.39 9.14
C LYS A 87 -2.84 5.65 9.39
N LEU A 88 -2.87 4.79 10.41
CA LEU A 88 -4.08 4.06 10.78
C LEU A 88 -4.59 4.56 12.12
N ARG A 89 -5.91 4.81 12.19
CA ARG A 89 -6.62 4.96 13.46
C ARG A 89 -7.49 3.74 13.67
N THR A 90 -7.42 3.12 14.84
CA THR A 90 -8.21 1.93 15.16
C THR A 90 -9.18 2.18 16.31
N LYS A 91 -10.32 1.49 16.28
CA LYS A 91 -11.31 1.50 17.36
C LYS A 91 -11.72 0.07 17.69
N PHE A 92 -11.38 -0.38 18.90
CA PHE A 92 -11.77 -1.69 19.40
C PHE A 92 -13.23 -1.68 19.89
N LEU A 93 -14.02 -2.66 19.43
CA LEU A 93 -15.45 -2.78 19.69
C LEU A 93 -15.80 -4.12 20.36
N GLY A 94 -14.87 -4.70 21.12
CA GLY A 94 -15.04 -6.02 21.73
C GLY A 94 -14.65 -7.13 20.78
N ASN A 95 -15.60 -7.74 20.06
CA ASN A 95 -15.27 -8.84 19.14
C ASN A 95 -14.85 -8.35 17.73
N SER A 96 -14.69 -7.05 17.52
CA SER A 96 -14.25 -6.48 16.23
C SER A 96 -13.39 -5.23 16.43
N ILE A 97 -12.64 -4.86 15.39
CA ILE A 97 -11.89 -3.60 15.30
C ILE A 97 -12.34 -2.88 14.03
N ASP A 98 -12.68 -1.61 14.16
CA ASP A 98 -12.75 -0.69 13.02
C ASP A 98 -11.36 -0.09 12.79
N VAL A 99 -10.94 -0.04 11.53
CA VAL A 99 -9.66 0.51 11.08
C VAL A 99 -9.97 1.62 10.06
N TYR A 100 -9.53 2.83 10.39
CA TYR A 100 -9.74 4.02 9.58
C TYR A 100 -8.42 4.41 8.90
N PRO A 101 -8.38 4.43 7.56
CA PRO A 101 -7.18 4.78 6.79
C PRO A 101 -6.98 6.30 6.74
N VAL A 102 -6.34 6.88 7.74
CA VAL A 102 -5.94 8.30 7.74
C VAL A 102 -4.75 8.45 6.79
N GLY A 103 -4.98 8.37 5.49
CA GLY A 103 -3.93 8.32 4.48
C GLY A 103 -4.15 9.33 3.37
N ARG A 104 -3.07 9.68 2.67
CA ARG A 104 -3.09 10.46 1.43
C ARG A 104 -2.45 9.61 0.35
N THR A 105 -3.25 9.20 -0.62
CA THR A 105 -2.81 8.44 -1.79
C THR A 105 -3.00 9.31 -3.03
N ARG A 106 -1.90 9.57 -3.74
CA ARG A 106 -1.83 10.39 -4.94
C ARG A 106 -1.27 9.57 -6.08
N VAL A 107 -1.93 9.61 -7.23
CA VAL A 107 -1.37 9.10 -8.48
C VAL A 107 -1.28 10.25 -9.48
N THR A 108 -0.11 10.44 -10.09
CA THR A 108 0.08 11.34 -11.22
C THR A 108 0.31 10.51 -12.47
N LEU A 109 -0.59 10.59 -13.44
CA LEU A 109 -0.42 10.00 -14.78
C LEU A 109 0.38 10.99 -15.63
N LYS A 110 1.54 10.57 -16.12
CA LYS A 110 2.59 11.44 -16.63
C LYS A 110 2.29 12.00 -18.01
N ARG A 111 1.60 11.26 -18.89
CA ARG A 111 1.36 11.68 -20.28
C ARG A 111 0.66 13.03 -20.35
N ASP A 112 -0.41 13.17 -19.56
CA ASP A 112 -1.28 14.35 -19.58
C ASP A 112 -1.16 15.17 -18.27
N GLY A 113 -0.31 14.75 -17.32
CA GLY A 113 -0.17 15.40 -16.01
C GLY A 113 -1.43 15.30 -15.13
N VAL A 114 -2.24 14.25 -15.31
CA VAL A 114 -3.48 14.05 -14.56
C VAL A 114 -3.17 13.63 -13.13
N VAL A 115 -3.78 14.30 -12.16
CA VAL A 115 -3.57 14.03 -10.74
C VAL A 115 -4.82 13.43 -10.11
N LEU A 116 -4.71 12.22 -9.58
CA LEU A 116 -5.79 11.47 -8.95
C LEU A 116 -5.63 11.44 -7.42
N ASP A 117 -6.73 11.59 -6.69
CA ASP A 117 -6.87 11.40 -5.23
C ASP A 117 -7.61 10.12 -4.94
N LEU A 118 -7.20 9.39 -3.90
CA LEU A 118 -7.95 8.25 -3.41
C LEU A 118 -8.31 8.44 -1.94
N VAL A 119 -9.62 8.36 -1.66
CA VAL A 119 -10.18 8.19 -0.32
C VAL A 119 -10.71 6.74 -0.22
N PRO A 120 -10.01 5.85 0.50
CA PRO A 120 -10.40 4.44 0.62
C PRO A 120 -11.48 4.19 1.69
N PRO A 121 -12.37 3.19 1.58
CA PRO A 121 -13.32 2.84 2.64
C PRO A 121 -12.61 2.42 3.93
N PRO A 122 -13.27 2.54 5.10
CA PRO A 122 -12.78 1.95 6.34
C PRO A 122 -12.76 0.41 6.25
N THR A 123 -11.88 -0.21 7.03
CA THR A 123 -11.79 -1.67 7.14
C THR A 123 -12.35 -2.13 8.49
N LYS A 124 -12.99 -3.29 8.51
CA LYS A 124 -13.47 -3.92 9.75
C LYS A 124 -12.89 -5.31 9.89
N VAL A 125 -12.26 -5.58 11.03
CA VAL A 125 -11.78 -6.92 11.40
C VAL A 125 -12.81 -7.53 12.34
N HIS A 126 -13.53 -8.54 11.87
CA HIS A 126 -14.55 -9.25 12.62
C HIS A 126 -13.98 -10.47 13.34
N ASN A 127 -14.65 -10.89 14.42
CA ASN A 127 -14.33 -12.10 15.17
C ASN A 127 -12.87 -12.12 15.64
N LEU A 128 -12.44 -11.04 16.29
CA LEU A 128 -11.08 -10.93 16.78
C LEU A 128 -10.82 -11.84 17.99
N ILE A 129 -11.83 -12.06 18.84
CA ILE A 129 -11.72 -12.86 20.07
C ILE A 129 -12.45 -14.20 19.92
N PHE A 130 -13.68 -14.17 19.38
CA PHE A 130 -14.55 -15.33 19.24
C PHE A 130 -14.92 -15.57 17.79
N GLY A 131 -14.67 -16.79 17.31
CA GLY A 131 -14.93 -17.23 15.95
C GLY A 131 -13.71 -17.12 15.04
N ARG A 132 -13.88 -17.50 13.76
CA ARG A 132 -12.84 -17.31 12.74
C ARG A 132 -12.77 -15.84 12.35
N THR A 133 -11.60 -15.23 12.52
CA THR A 133 -11.35 -13.85 12.09
C THR A 133 -11.50 -13.71 10.58
N TRP A 134 -12.16 -12.63 10.16
CA TRP A 134 -12.30 -12.24 8.76
C TRP A 134 -12.36 -10.72 8.65
N ILE A 135 -12.08 -10.21 7.46
CA ILE A 135 -11.99 -8.77 7.20
C ILE A 135 -13.07 -8.38 6.20
N ASP A 136 -13.66 -7.22 6.42
CA ASP A 136 -14.58 -6.52 5.51
C ASP A 136 -14.10 -5.08 5.29
N SER A 137 -14.60 -4.41 4.27
CA SER A 137 -14.30 -2.97 4.04
C SER A 137 -15.51 -2.21 3.51
N PRO A 138 -16.60 -2.12 4.30
CA PRO A 138 -17.83 -1.48 3.85
C PRO A 138 -17.68 0.04 3.73
N GLY A 139 -18.42 0.62 2.79
CA GLY A 139 -18.46 2.06 2.54
C GLY A 139 -17.85 2.43 1.19
N ASP A 140 -17.50 3.70 1.06
CA ASP A 140 -17.23 4.27 -0.26
C ASP A 140 -15.72 4.39 -0.50
N MET A 141 -15.27 3.91 -1.66
CA MET A 141 -13.98 4.27 -2.24
C MET A 141 -14.20 5.37 -3.26
N VAL A 142 -13.59 6.53 -3.04
CA VAL A 142 -13.71 7.67 -3.95
C VAL A 142 -12.36 7.95 -4.58
N MET A 143 -12.30 7.88 -5.91
CA MET A 143 -11.14 8.33 -6.67
C MET A 143 -11.48 9.58 -7.47
N THR A 144 -10.83 10.70 -7.19
CA THR A 144 -11.14 12.00 -7.82
C THR A 144 -10.00 12.43 -8.74
N ASN A 145 -10.31 12.80 -9.98
CA ASN A 145 -9.39 13.54 -10.83
C ASN A 145 -9.38 15.00 -10.40
N LEU A 146 -8.29 15.44 -9.75
CA LEU A 146 -8.15 16.80 -9.25
C LEU A 146 -7.99 17.84 -10.37
N THR A 147 -7.66 17.41 -11.59
CA THR A 147 -7.51 18.31 -12.74
C THR A 147 -8.86 18.68 -13.37
N THR A 148 -9.81 17.74 -13.42
CA THR A 148 -11.10 17.92 -14.10
C THR A 148 -12.31 17.97 -13.17
N GLY A 149 -12.23 17.34 -11.99
CA GLY A 149 -13.35 17.13 -11.08
C GLY A 149 -14.14 15.85 -11.31
N ASP A 150 -13.85 15.10 -12.38
CA ASP A 150 -14.45 13.78 -12.62
C ASP A 150 -14.05 12.82 -11.48
N LYS A 151 -14.93 11.88 -11.12
CA LYS A 151 -14.69 10.96 -10.00
C LYS A 151 -15.25 9.58 -10.22
N VAL A 152 -14.66 8.59 -9.57
CA VAL A 152 -15.26 7.26 -9.39
C VAL A 152 -15.70 7.14 -7.95
N VAL A 153 -16.90 6.63 -7.73
CA VAL A 153 -17.36 6.20 -6.41
C VAL A 153 -17.72 4.72 -6.50
N LEU A 154 -16.99 3.89 -5.75
CA LEU A 154 -17.27 2.46 -5.61
C LEU A 154 -17.80 2.18 -4.20
N TYR A 155 -18.99 1.60 -4.12
CA TYR A 155 -19.73 1.25 -2.93
C TYR A 155 -19.43 -0.20 -2.54
N PHE A 156 -18.61 -0.39 -1.50
CA PHE A 156 -18.30 -1.70 -0.96
C PHE A 156 -19.46 -2.15 -0.07
N GLN A 157 -20.14 -3.21 -0.49
CA GLN A 157 -21.31 -3.71 0.21
C GLN A 157 -20.90 -4.37 1.54
N PRO A 158 -21.59 -4.08 2.65
CA PRO A 158 -21.34 -4.76 3.90
C PRO A 158 -21.77 -6.23 3.80
N CYS A 159 -21.00 -7.13 4.42
CA CYS A 159 -21.42 -8.51 4.57
C CYS A 159 -22.66 -8.61 5.49
N GLY A 160 -23.82 -8.85 4.90
CA GLY A 160 -25.11 -9.03 5.57
C GLY A 160 -25.33 -10.46 6.12
N TRP A 161 -26.59 -10.74 6.49
CA TRP A 161 -26.98 -12.06 7.00
C TRP A 161 -26.63 -13.17 6.01
N PHE A 162 -26.11 -14.28 6.53
CA PHE A 162 -25.68 -15.45 5.75
C PHE A 162 -24.63 -15.15 4.66
N GLY A 163 -23.94 -14.00 4.72
CA GLY A 163 -22.90 -13.63 3.75
C GLY A 163 -23.41 -12.89 2.51
N ALA A 164 -24.67 -12.46 2.48
CA ALA A 164 -25.18 -11.61 1.40
C ALA A 164 -24.36 -10.31 1.28
N GLY A 165 -24.09 -9.85 0.06
CA GLY A 165 -23.27 -8.65 -0.17
C GLY A 165 -21.77 -8.85 0.06
N ARG A 166 -21.33 -10.01 0.57
CA ARG A 166 -19.93 -10.22 0.90
C ARG A 166 -19.08 -10.13 -0.38
N TYR A 167 -18.15 -9.18 -0.34
CA TYR A 167 -17.21 -8.86 -1.41
C TYR A 167 -17.78 -8.08 -2.58
N GLU A 168 -19.09 -7.83 -2.62
CA GLU A 168 -19.73 -7.10 -3.71
C GLU A 168 -19.31 -5.63 -3.69
N VAL A 169 -19.06 -5.10 -4.88
CA VAL A 169 -18.76 -3.69 -5.11
C VAL A 169 -19.49 -3.24 -6.36
N ASP A 170 -20.22 -2.14 -6.24
CA ASP A 170 -20.91 -1.49 -7.34
C ASP A 170 -20.57 -0.01 -7.32
N GLY A 171 -20.73 0.70 -8.42
CA GLY A 171 -20.37 2.10 -8.45
C GLY A 171 -20.41 2.69 -9.83
N TYR A 172 -20.00 3.95 -9.92
CA TYR A 172 -20.02 4.66 -11.19
C TYR A 172 -18.82 5.57 -11.34
N VAL A 173 -18.44 5.78 -12.59
CA VAL A 173 -17.67 6.94 -13.01
C VAL A 173 -18.65 8.09 -13.26
N TYR A 174 -18.39 9.22 -12.63
CA TYR A 174 -19.14 10.46 -12.75
C TYR A 174 -18.29 11.53 -13.43
N ASP A 175 -18.92 12.36 -14.24
CA ASP A 175 -18.31 13.62 -14.66
C ASP A 175 -18.32 14.66 -13.53
N ALA A 176 -17.65 15.79 -13.76
CA ALA A 176 -17.61 16.92 -12.83
C ALA A 176 -19.00 17.54 -12.51
N ALA A 177 -20.04 17.23 -13.29
CA ALA A 177 -21.43 17.64 -13.06
C ALA A 177 -22.24 16.57 -12.30
N GLU A 178 -21.55 15.58 -11.73
CA GLU A 178 -22.12 14.44 -11.00
C GLU A 178 -23.09 13.57 -11.84
N GLN A 179 -22.93 13.57 -13.16
CA GLN A 179 -23.69 12.68 -14.02
C GLN A 179 -22.94 11.35 -14.23
N PRO A 180 -23.59 10.20 -14.01
CA PRO A 180 -22.97 8.91 -14.26
C PRO A 180 -22.68 8.74 -15.75
N LYS A 181 -21.56 8.07 -16.05
CA LYS A 181 -21.08 7.77 -17.42
C LYS A 181 -20.81 6.28 -17.64
N ILE A 182 -20.29 5.62 -16.61
CA ILE A 182 -19.90 4.21 -16.67
C ILE A 182 -20.32 3.56 -15.36
N LEU A 183 -21.14 2.52 -15.45
CA LEU A 183 -21.41 1.58 -14.37
C LEU A 183 -20.17 0.71 -14.15
N MET A 184 -19.80 0.50 -12.90
CA MET A 184 -18.77 -0.45 -12.48
C MET A 184 -19.37 -1.42 -11.47
N THR A 185 -19.17 -2.73 -11.66
CA THR A 185 -19.71 -3.76 -10.76
C THR A 185 -18.79 -4.98 -10.71
N GLY A 186 -18.75 -5.66 -9.57
CA GLY A 186 -18.00 -6.89 -9.42
C GLY A 186 -17.84 -7.33 -7.97
N LYS A 187 -16.74 -8.04 -7.73
CA LYS A 187 -16.34 -8.44 -6.38
C LYS A 187 -14.85 -8.19 -6.18
N TRP A 188 -14.50 -7.48 -5.10
CA TRP A 188 -13.11 -7.11 -4.82
C TRP A 188 -12.18 -8.29 -4.53
N ASN A 189 -12.73 -9.49 -4.35
CA ASN A 189 -11.97 -10.72 -4.15
C ASN A 189 -11.85 -11.60 -5.41
N GLU A 190 -12.44 -11.20 -6.54
CA GLU A 190 -12.55 -12.00 -7.78
C GLU A 190 -12.25 -11.18 -9.03
N SER A 191 -13.11 -10.21 -9.38
CA SER A 191 -13.00 -9.43 -10.63
C SER A 191 -13.86 -8.17 -10.59
N MET A 192 -13.54 -7.20 -11.44
CA MET A 192 -14.28 -5.97 -11.64
C MET A 192 -14.60 -5.79 -13.12
N SER A 193 -15.82 -5.33 -13.40
CA SER A 193 -16.32 -5.08 -14.74
C SER A 193 -16.91 -3.68 -14.86
N TYR A 194 -17.09 -3.21 -16.08
CA TYR A 194 -17.67 -1.92 -16.39
C TYR A 194 -18.58 -1.97 -17.62
N GLN A 195 -19.50 -1.01 -17.70
CA GLN A 195 -20.40 -0.84 -18.84
C GLN A 195 -20.82 0.64 -18.96
N PRO A 196 -20.82 1.24 -20.16
CA PRO A 196 -21.38 2.58 -20.35
C PRO A 196 -22.84 2.64 -19.89
N CYS A 197 -23.21 3.72 -19.19
CA CYS A 197 -24.57 3.93 -18.70
C CYS A 197 -25.14 5.31 -19.11
N ASP A 198 -26.45 5.46 -19.01
CA ASP A 198 -27.13 6.74 -19.15
C ASP A 198 -27.09 7.56 -17.85
N SER A 199 -27.76 8.73 -17.86
CA SER A 199 -27.83 9.62 -16.69
C SER A 199 -28.58 9.06 -15.49
N GLU A 200 -29.38 7.99 -15.67
CA GLU A 200 -30.04 7.28 -14.58
C GLU A 200 -29.17 6.14 -14.02
N GLY A 201 -28.01 5.89 -14.63
CA GLY A 201 -27.10 4.81 -14.27
C GLY A 201 -27.42 3.48 -14.95
N GLU A 202 -28.42 3.44 -15.83
CA GLU A 202 -28.82 2.22 -16.51
C GLU A 202 -27.89 1.92 -17.70
N PRO A 203 -27.50 0.65 -17.93
CA PRO A 203 -26.64 0.28 -19.04
C PRO A 203 -27.20 0.70 -20.41
N LEU A 204 -26.34 1.29 -21.25
CA LEU A 204 -26.77 1.74 -22.57
C LEU A 204 -27.19 0.54 -23.47
N PRO A 205 -28.29 0.66 -24.23
CA PRO A 205 -28.74 -0.39 -25.13
C PRO A 205 -27.66 -0.81 -26.13
N GLY A 206 -27.46 -2.12 -26.30
CA GLY A 206 -26.48 -2.68 -27.24
C GLY A 206 -25.02 -2.64 -26.75
N THR A 207 -24.78 -2.22 -25.51
CA THR A 207 -23.47 -2.39 -24.85
C THR A 207 -23.44 -3.69 -24.06
N GLU A 208 -22.24 -4.17 -23.76
CA GLU A 208 -22.00 -5.38 -22.97
C GLU A 208 -21.13 -5.04 -21.76
N LEU A 209 -21.34 -5.79 -20.67
CA LEU A 209 -20.50 -5.72 -19.48
C LEU A 209 -19.11 -6.29 -19.81
N LYS A 210 -18.07 -5.48 -19.65
CA LYS A 210 -16.69 -5.86 -19.95
C LYS A 210 -15.87 -5.94 -18.68
N GLU A 211 -15.04 -6.98 -18.57
CA GLU A 211 -14.09 -7.10 -17.47
C GLU A 211 -12.92 -6.13 -17.65
N VAL A 212 -12.52 -5.47 -16.56
CA VAL A 212 -11.32 -4.61 -16.51
C VAL A 212 -10.23 -5.19 -15.61
N TRP A 213 -10.60 -5.97 -14.60
CA TRP A 213 -9.64 -6.55 -13.67
C TRP A 213 -10.11 -7.90 -13.16
N ARG A 214 -9.16 -8.80 -12.91
CA ARG A 214 -9.35 -10.10 -12.28
C ARG A 214 -8.18 -10.40 -11.35
N VAL A 215 -8.49 -10.99 -10.21
CA VAL A 215 -7.49 -11.50 -9.28
C VAL A 215 -6.60 -12.52 -10.00
N ALA A 216 -5.29 -12.30 -9.92
CA ALA A 216 -4.30 -13.23 -10.45
C ALA A 216 -4.30 -14.54 -9.68
N ASP A 217 -3.88 -15.61 -10.36
CA ASP A 217 -3.65 -16.90 -9.73
C ASP A 217 -2.65 -16.77 -8.57
N ALA A 218 -2.86 -17.58 -7.54
CA ALA A 218 -2.00 -17.67 -6.37
C ALA A 218 -1.60 -19.12 -6.10
N PRO A 219 -0.47 -19.38 -5.40
CA PRO A 219 -0.11 -20.73 -4.99
C PRO A 219 -1.25 -21.42 -4.23
N GLU A 220 -1.53 -22.66 -4.60
CA GLU A 220 -2.46 -23.52 -3.84
C GLU A 220 -1.88 -23.82 -2.45
N ASP A 221 -2.76 -23.88 -1.45
CA ASP A 221 -2.42 -24.22 -0.05
C ASP A 221 -1.30 -23.38 0.60
N ASP A 222 -1.09 -22.13 0.14
CA ASP A 222 -0.16 -21.23 0.79
C ASP A 222 -0.57 -20.92 2.24
N LYS A 223 0.35 -21.15 3.17
CA LYS A 223 0.14 -20.99 4.62
C LYS A 223 -0.43 -19.61 5.01
N TYR A 224 0.02 -18.55 4.34
CA TYR A 224 -0.38 -17.17 4.61
C TYR A 224 -1.29 -16.60 3.53
N GLN A 225 -1.68 -17.42 2.53
CA GLN A 225 -2.46 -17.05 1.36
C GLN A 225 -1.81 -15.91 0.56
N TYR A 226 -0.48 -15.96 0.46
CA TYR A 226 0.31 -15.05 -0.36
C TYR A 226 0.10 -15.30 -1.84
N THR A 227 0.11 -14.22 -2.63
CA THR A 227 0.20 -14.31 -4.09
C THR A 227 1.64 -14.58 -4.52
N TYR A 228 1.84 -14.97 -5.78
CA TYR A 228 3.19 -15.03 -6.36
C TYR A 228 3.92 -13.69 -6.24
N PHE A 229 3.20 -12.57 -6.40
CA PHE A 229 3.76 -11.24 -6.17
C PHE A 229 4.23 -11.05 -4.73
N THR A 230 3.42 -11.46 -3.74
CA THR A 230 3.77 -11.33 -2.32
C THR A 230 5.00 -12.15 -1.95
N HIS A 231 5.16 -13.35 -2.51
CA HIS A 231 6.37 -14.17 -2.36
C HIS A 231 7.63 -13.48 -2.92
N LYS A 232 7.51 -12.79 -4.06
CA LYS A 232 8.62 -11.99 -4.61
C LYS A 232 9.03 -10.88 -3.64
N LEU A 233 8.08 -10.17 -3.03
CA LEU A 233 8.41 -9.03 -2.15
C LEU A 233 9.46 -9.36 -1.08
N ASN A 234 9.40 -10.54 -0.48
CA ASN A 234 10.36 -10.93 0.57
C ASN A 234 11.55 -11.76 0.07
N SER A 235 11.54 -12.21 -1.19
CA SER A 235 12.63 -13.00 -1.73
C SER A 235 13.87 -12.14 -2.02
N PHE A 236 15.03 -12.62 -1.60
CA PHE A 236 16.33 -12.07 -1.98
C PHE A 236 16.62 -12.24 -3.48
N ASP A 237 15.99 -13.20 -4.17
CA ASP A 237 16.16 -13.41 -5.61
C ASP A 237 15.62 -12.24 -6.43
N THR A 238 14.68 -11.47 -5.86
CA THR A 238 14.10 -10.28 -6.50
C THR A 238 14.47 -8.99 -5.77
N ALA A 239 15.37 -9.08 -4.80
CA ALA A 239 15.88 -7.90 -4.10
C ALA A 239 16.76 -7.06 -5.04
N PRO A 240 16.73 -5.73 -4.91
CA PRO A 240 17.69 -4.86 -5.57
C PRO A 240 19.14 -5.23 -5.22
N LYS A 241 20.04 -5.12 -6.20
CA LYS A 241 21.48 -5.20 -5.94
C LYS A 241 21.86 -4.06 -4.99
N LYS A 242 22.67 -4.36 -3.96
CA LYS A 242 23.02 -3.42 -2.87
C LYS A 242 21.76 -2.89 -2.15
N LEU A 243 21.09 -3.78 -1.42
CA LEU A 243 19.98 -3.44 -0.52
C LEU A 243 20.41 -2.37 0.48
N LEU A 244 19.48 -1.48 0.82
CA LEU A 244 19.63 -0.62 1.97
C LEU A 244 19.79 -1.47 3.24
N PRO A 245 20.69 -1.10 4.17
CA PRO A 245 20.80 -1.79 5.47
C PRO A 245 19.49 -1.79 6.27
N SER A 246 18.63 -0.80 6.02
CA SER A 246 17.30 -0.65 6.61
C SER A 246 16.21 -1.46 5.88
N ASP A 247 16.52 -2.20 4.81
CA ASP A 247 15.51 -2.94 4.04
C ASP A 247 14.86 -4.06 4.88
N SER A 248 13.54 -4.16 4.83
CA SER A 248 12.78 -5.14 5.58
C SER A 248 13.21 -6.59 5.29
N ARG A 249 13.81 -6.90 4.13
CA ARG A 249 14.39 -8.23 3.83
C ARG A 249 15.46 -8.67 4.82
N LEU A 250 16.21 -7.72 5.36
CA LEU A 250 17.26 -8.01 6.33
C LEU A 250 16.71 -8.19 7.76
N ARG A 251 15.41 -7.94 8.00
CA ARG A 251 14.82 -7.96 9.32
C ARG A 251 14.79 -9.38 9.93
N PRO A 252 15.51 -9.64 11.04
CA PRO A 252 15.83 -11.00 11.49
C PRO A 252 14.63 -11.78 12.08
N ASP A 253 13.70 -11.10 12.76
CA ASP A 253 12.48 -11.71 13.30
C ASP A 253 11.57 -12.23 12.17
N ARG A 254 11.47 -11.45 11.10
CA ARG A 254 10.72 -11.80 9.90
C ARG A 254 11.35 -12.97 9.15
N TYR A 255 12.67 -12.93 8.95
CA TYR A 255 13.40 -14.04 8.31
C TYR A 255 13.27 -15.35 9.11
N ALA A 256 13.37 -15.28 10.44
CA ALA A 256 13.14 -16.44 11.29
C ALA A 256 11.71 -17.00 11.18
N LEU A 257 10.69 -16.13 11.12
CA LEU A 257 9.30 -16.56 10.94
C LEU A 257 9.08 -17.24 9.58
N GLU A 258 9.70 -16.72 8.51
CA GLU A 258 9.64 -17.30 7.17
C GLU A 258 10.26 -18.71 7.12
N LYS A 259 11.36 -18.94 7.87
CA LYS A 259 11.97 -20.27 8.05
C LYS A 259 11.21 -21.18 9.02
N GLY A 260 10.12 -20.70 9.62
CA GLY A 260 9.32 -21.47 10.57
C GLY A 260 9.88 -21.54 12.00
N ASP A 261 10.94 -20.80 12.31
CA ASP A 261 11.53 -20.74 13.65
C ASP A 261 10.82 -19.68 14.50
N LEU A 262 9.70 -20.10 15.11
CA LEU A 262 8.86 -19.24 15.95
C LEU A 262 9.58 -18.74 17.21
N SER A 263 10.51 -19.53 17.75
CA SER A 263 11.25 -19.18 18.96
C SER A 263 12.22 -18.03 18.66
N LYS A 264 13.04 -18.18 17.61
CA LYS A 264 13.96 -17.14 17.15
C LYS A 264 13.22 -15.89 16.67
N ALA A 265 12.09 -16.04 15.99
CA ALA A 265 11.27 -14.90 15.60
C ALA A 265 10.80 -14.09 16.81
N GLY A 266 10.36 -14.75 17.89
CA GLY A 266 9.95 -14.10 19.13
C GLY A 266 11.09 -13.38 19.85
N SER A 267 12.28 -14.01 19.94
CA SER A 267 13.44 -13.40 20.58
C SER A 267 13.97 -12.20 19.81
N GLU A 268 14.10 -12.31 18.47
CA GLU A 268 14.56 -11.22 17.61
C GLU A 268 13.58 -10.04 17.60
N LYS A 269 12.26 -10.31 17.61
CA LYS A 269 11.24 -9.27 17.73
C LYS A 269 11.42 -8.47 19.02
N SER A 270 11.65 -9.17 20.13
CA SER A 270 11.85 -8.53 21.44
C SER A 270 13.12 -7.68 21.44
N ARG A 271 14.22 -8.22 20.90
CA ARG A 271 15.49 -7.51 20.73
C ARG A 271 15.36 -6.23 19.89
N LEU A 272 14.67 -6.30 18.74
CA LEU A 272 14.43 -5.15 17.86
C LEU A 272 13.59 -4.07 18.56
N GLU A 273 12.55 -4.45 19.29
CA GLU A 273 11.73 -3.50 20.04
C GLU A 273 12.51 -2.83 21.18
N GLU A 274 13.38 -3.57 21.86
CA GLU A 274 14.27 -3.02 22.90
C GLU A 274 15.30 -2.06 22.30
N ARG A 275 15.94 -2.43 21.18
CA ARG A 275 16.87 -1.55 20.45
C ARG A 275 16.19 -0.26 20.00
N GLN A 276 14.98 -0.34 19.46
CA GLN A 276 14.20 0.85 19.08
C GLN A 276 13.88 1.75 20.31
N ARG A 277 13.55 1.16 21.47
CA ARG A 277 13.34 1.92 22.71
C ARG A 277 14.63 2.58 23.21
N ALA A 278 15.77 1.90 23.11
CA ALA A 278 17.07 2.44 23.50
C ALA A 278 17.47 3.61 22.60
N GLU A 279 17.33 3.45 21.28
CA GLU A 279 17.66 4.48 20.30
C GLU A 279 16.74 5.72 20.46
N LYS A 280 15.45 5.53 20.77
CA LYS A 280 14.55 6.64 21.16
C LYS A 280 15.07 7.42 22.38
N ARG A 281 15.57 6.76 23.42
CA ARG A 281 16.14 7.43 24.60
C ARG A 281 17.39 8.21 24.25
N ILE A 282 18.22 7.71 23.34
CA ILE A 282 19.42 8.43 22.86
C ILE A 282 19.01 9.72 22.15
N ARG A 283 18.02 9.66 21.24
CA ARG A 283 17.46 10.85 20.59
C ARG A 283 16.93 11.88 21.60
N GLU A 284 16.10 11.43 22.54
CA GLU A 284 15.52 12.31 23.58
C GLU A 284 16.61 12.95 24.45
N ALA A 285 17.66 12.20 24.82
CA ALA A 285 18.79 12.72 25.61
C ALA A 285 19.63 13.76 24.84
N LYS A 286 19.60 13.72 23.50
CA LYS A 286 20.30 14.67 22.61
C LYS A 286 19.42 15.83 22.15
N ASP A 287 18.15 15.90 22.59
CA ASP A 287 17.14 16.84 22.10
C ASP A 287 16.99 16.80 20.56
N ASP A 288 17.09 15.58 20.00
CA ASP A 288 17.05 15.35 18.55
C ASP A 288 15.72 14.70 18.11
N MET A 289 15.31 15.02 16.88
CA MET A 289 14.11 14.48 16.26
C MET A 289 14.47 13.49 15.15
N PHE A 290 13.73 12.39 15.07
CA PHE A 290 13.91 11.45 13.97
C PHE A 290 13.65 12.16 12.63
N THR A 291 14.60 12.01 11.71
CA THR A 291 14.54 12.61 10.38
C THR A 291 14.56 11.47 9.36
N PRO A 292 13.45 11.23 8.64
CA PRO A 292 13.43 10.21 7.61
C PRO A 292 14.43 10.53 6.50
N LYS A 293 14.98 9.49 5.88
CA LYS A 293 16.07 9.64 4.92
C LYS A 293 15.56 9.97 3.52
N TRP A 294 14.45 9.35 3.12
CA TRP A 294 13.95 9.38 1.74
C TRP A 294 12.72 10.27 1.56
N PHE A 295 12.13 10.73 2.66
CA PHE A 295 10.95 11.55 2.66
C PHE A 295 11.10 12.74 3.61
N ASP A 296 10.72 13.92 3.15
CA ASP A 296 10.73 15.13 3.95
C ASP A 296 9.30 15.42 4.44
N LEU A 297 9.15 15.79 5.71
CA LEU A 297 7.88 16.30 6.23
C LEU A 297 7.55 17.62 5.51
N SER A 298 6.38 17.70 4.91
CA SER A 298 5.94 18.90 4.20
C SER A 298 5.03 19.78 5.05
N ASP A 299 4.82 21.02 4.63
CA ASP A 299 3.85 21.94 5.24
C ASP A 299 2.38 21.57 4.89
N GLU A 300 2.15 20.53 4.10
CA GLU A 300 0.82 20.06 3.71
C GLU A 300 0.19 19.23 4.83
N VAL A 301 -1.00 19.66 5.25
CA VAL A 301 -1.91 18.88 6.09
C VAL A 301 -3.12 18.52 5.24
N THR A 302 -3.31 17.23 4.98
CA THR A 302 -4.45 16.73 4.20
C THR A 302 -5.60 16.37 5.15
N PRO A 303 -6.77 17.01 5.04
CA PRO A 303 -7.95 16.56 5.75
C PRO A 303 -8.47 15.26 5.13
N THR A 304 -8.71 14.24 5.96
CA THR A 304 -9.38 13.00 5.57
C THR A 304 -10.72 12.88 6.28
N PRO A 305 -11.65 12.00 5.84
CA PRO A 305 -12.89 11.73 6.58
C PRO A 305 -12.67 11.27 8.03
N TRP A 306 -11.46 10.82 8.37
CA TRP A 306 -11.14 10.27 9.69
C TRP A 306 -10.16 11.11 10.50
N GLY A 307 -9.77 12.29 10.01
CA GLY A 307 -8.90 13.24 10.69
C GLY A 307 -7.81 13.80 9.79
N ASP A 308 -7.03 14.71 10.35
CA ASP A 308 -5.95 15.38 9.62
C ASP A 308 -4.69 14.51 9.54
N LEU A 309 -3.97 14.66 8.43
CA LEU A 309 -2.75 13.93 8.13
C LEU A 309 -1.62 14.89 7.73
N GLU A 310 -0.51 14.81 8.45
CA GLU A 310 0.75 15.40 8.03
C GLU A 310 1.34 14.60 6.85
N VAL A 311 1.69 15.29 5.75
CA VAL A 311 2.15 14.63 4.53
C VAL A 311 3.67 14.60 4.44
N TYR A 312 4.22 13.43 4.12
CA TYR A 312 5.63 13.24 3.81
C TYR A 312 5.83 13.14 2.30
N ARG A 313 6.72 13.96 1.74
CA ARG A 313 7.00 14.03 0.31
C ARG A 313 8.32 13.36 -0.01
N TYR A 314 8.34 12.58 -1.08
CA TYR A 314 9.57 11.97 -1.57
C TYR A 314 10.59 13.05 -1.97
N ASN A 315 11.84 12.91 -1.52
CA ASN A 315 12.87 13.93 -1.68
C ASN A 315 13.88 13.66 -2.82
N GLY A 316 13.68 12.60 -3.61
CA GLY A 316 14.52 12.27 -4.77
C GLY A 316 15.86 11.59 -4.44
N LYS A 317 16.34 11.65 -3.19
CA LYS A 317 17.67 11.14 -2.80
C LYS A 317 17.84 9.65 -3.03
N TYR A 318 16.76 8.87 -2.98
CA TYR A 318 16.83 7.42 -3.26
C TYR A 318 17.07 7.15 -4.75
N SER A 319 16.47 7.94 -5.65
CA SER A 319 16.70 7.84 -7.10
C SER A 319 18.14 8.22 -7.45
N GLU A 320 18.68 9.27 -6.82
CA GLU A 320 20.08 9.66 -6.95
C GLU A 320 21.05 8.55 -6.49
N LEU A 321 20.74 7.93 -5.34
CA LEU A 321 21.47 6.78 -4.85
C LEU A 321 21.44 5.63 -5.86
N ARG A 322 20.25 5.27 -6.37
CA ARG A 322 20.10 4.15 -7.32
C ARG A 322 20.87 4.39 -8.62
N ALA A 323 20.77 5.59 -9.18
CA ALA A 323 21.57 5.99 -10.34
C ALA A 323 23.08 5.87 -10.08
N THR A 324 23.54 6.17 -8.87
CA THR A 324 24.97 6.01 -8.50
C THR A 324 25.37 4.54 -8.37
N LEU A 325 24.51 3.70 -7.79
CA LEU A 325 24.79 2.28 -7.58
C LEU A 325 24.82 1.47 -8.88
N ASP A 326 23.96 1.82 -9.83
CA ASP A 326 23.88 1.17 -11.15
C ASP A 326 25.12 1.45 -12.02
N ASN A 327 25.82 2.55 -11.75
CA ASN A 327 27.06 2.95 -12.45
C ASN A 327 28.34 2.35 -11.84
N SER A 328 28.25 1.56 -10.77
CA SER A 328 29.41 1.02 -10.03
C SER A 328 29.65 -0.46 -10.36
N GLU A 329 30.82 -0.77 -10.93
CA GLU A 329 31.20 -2.12 -11.42
C GLU A 329 31.58 -3.13 -10.32
N SER A 330 31.84 -2.71 -9.08
CA SER A 330 32.23 -3.65 -8.01
C SER A 330 31.00 -4.19 -7.26
N LEU A 331 30.76 -5.49 -7.38
CA LEU A 331 29.64 -6.18 -6.73
C LEU A 331 30.15 -7.14 -5.65
N GLY A 332 29.84 -6.84 -4.39
CA GLY A 332 29.78 -7.85 -3.33
C GLY A 332 28.35 -8.39 -3.25
N GLU A 333 28.20 -9.71 -3.16
CA GLU A 333 26.89 -10.34 -2.94
C GLU A 333 26.37 -10.01 -1.54
N ILE A 334 25.06 -9.72 -1.44
CA ILE A 334 24.40 -9.55 -0.14
C ILE A 334 24.21 -10.94 0.44
N ASN A 335 24.91 -11.21 1.53
CA ASN A 335 24.63 -12.40 2.33
C ASN A 335 23.66 -12.03 3.46
N PRO A 336 22.41 -12.51 3.43
CA PRO A 336 21.40 -12.17 4.43
C PRO A 336 21.72 -12.70 5.83
N GLU A 337 22.60 -13.69 5.94
CA GLU A 337 23.04 -14.22 7.24
C GLU A 337 24.09 -13.33 7.92
N THR A 338 24.79 -12.50 7.15
CA THR A 338 25.88 -11.64 7.66
C THR A 338 25.60 -10.16 7.54
N THR A 339 24.62 -9.77 6.71
CA THR A 339 24.26 -8.35 6.52
C THR A 339 23.37 -7.89 7.65
N GLU A 340 23.86 -6.97 8.48
CA GLU A 340 23.10 -6.46 9.63
C GLU A 340 21.97 -5.53 9.19
N PHE A 341 20.77 -5.77 9.72
CA PHE A 341 19.65 -4.83 9.63
C PHE A 341 19.90 -3.58 10.48
N ASN A 342 19.99 -2.43 9.83
CA ASN A 342 20.36 -1.15 10.44
C ASN A 342 19.48 0.02 9.95
N PRO A 343 18.27 0.20 10.52
CA PRO A 343 17.43 1.38 10.34
C PRO A 343 17.77 2.55 11.31
N TRP A 344 18.81 2.42 12.13
CA TRP A 344 19.02 3.28 13.30
C TRP A 344 19.79 4.56 12.93
N GLN A 345 19.42 5.70 13.52
CA GLN A 345 20.18 6.95 13.36
C GLN A 345 21.37 7.06 14.33
N TYR A 346 21.30 6.31 15.43
CA TYR A 346 22.36 6.23 16.43
C TYR A 346 22.78 4.78 16.62
N GLU A 347 24.09 4.56 16.73
CA GLU A 347 24.64 3.27 17.08
C GLU A 347 24.30 2.90 18.53
N ASP A 348 24.31 1.60 18.81
CA ASP A 348 24.07 1.09 20.15
C ASP A 348 25.27 1.41 21.04
N SER A 349 25.14 2.39 21.93
CA SER A 349 26.19 2.78 22.86
C SER A 349 26.55 1.68 23.87
N ALA A 350 25.84 0.55 23.88
CA ALA A 350 26.19 -0.64 24.66
C ALA A 350 27.15 -1.60 23.93
N ALA A 351 27.56 -1.28 22.69
CA ALA A 351 28.51 -2.05 21.89
C ALA A 351 29.97 -1.54 21.95
N GLU A 352 30.26 -0.53 22.78
CA GLU A 352 31.63 -0.09 23.12
C GLU A 352 32.14 -0.65 24.46
#